data_AF-A0AAN6MB18-F1
#
_entry.id   AF-A0AAN6MB18-F1
#
_cell.length_a   1.000
_cell.length_b   1.000
_cell.length_c   1.000
_cell.angle_alpha   90.00
_cell.angle_beta   90.00
_cell.angle_gamma   90.00
#
_symmetry.space_group_name_H-M   'P 1'
#
loop_
_entity.id
_entity.type
_entity.pdbx_description
1 polymer ?
#
loop_
_entity_poly.entity_id
_entity_poly.type
_entity_poly.pdbx_seq_one_letter_code
_entity_poly.pdbx_strand_id
1 'polypeptide(L)'
;VESSMIYFGWSVRVMGFLVMPLLGFSRFAIQARLPPRKTSFFIAHAFKEVRFLMIVAAGFCCFIGMFTPLFFIPSYAVSRGIDATFASYLLAIVNAASTFGRIIPGVLADRFGKLNMFAIGGLFTGVIGLCMNTATSTASLVVYSIAFGFSSDTIISGASAAFSICTDDPRNLGTYMGRGVTGSGVRVLDTHSERLWAVCKYNSQPCHSRWQSVGQVGTNMEQEIDVVGW
;
A
#
# COMPACT_ATOMS: atom_id res chain seq x y z
N VAL A 1 -19.04 -26.78 -1.71
CA VAL A 1 -18.25 -26.00 -2.70
C VAL A 1 -19.12 -25.45 -3.82
N GLU A 2 -20.12 -26.19 -4.29
CA GLU A 2 -21.03 -25.77 -5.37
C GLU A 2 -21.97 -24.62 -4.96
N SER A 3 -22.47 -24.63 -3.72
CA SER A 3 -23.27 -23.54 -3.15
C SER A 3 -22.48 -22.23 -3.01
N SER A 4 -21.21 -22.28 -2.60
CA SER A 4 -20.36 -21.09 -2.42
C SER A 4 -20.04 -20.34 -3.73
N MET A 5 -19.95 -21.04 -4.87
CA MET A 5 -19.73 -20.38 -6.18
C MET A 5 -20.96 -19.59 -6.64
N ILE A 6 -22.16 -20.11 -6.38
CA ILE A 6 -23.42 -19.43 -6.70
C ILE A 6 -23.57 -18.18 -5.84
N TYR A 7 -23.29 -18.27 -4.53
CA TYR A 7 -23.33 -17.10 -3.63
C TYR A 7 -22.26 -16.07 -3.98
N PHE A 8 -21.05 -16.47 -4.36
CA PHE A 8 -19.99 -15.55 -4.77
C PHE A 8 -20.38 -14.77 -6.04
N GLY A 9 -20.87 -15.44 -7.07
CA GLY A 9 -21.29 -14.79 -8.32
C GLY A 9 -22.44 -13.79 -8.13
N TRP A 10 -23.45 -14.16 -7.33
CA TRP A 10 -24.55 -13.23 -6.98
C TRP A 10 -24.08 -12.06 -6.11
N SER A 11 -23.14 -12.28 -5.18
CA SER A 11 -22.58 -11.22 -4.34
C SER A 11 -21.87 -10.14 -5.18
N VAL A 12 -21.06 -10.54 -6.16
CA VAL A 12 -20.36 -9.59 -7.06
C VAL A 12 -21.36 -8.79 -7.90
N ARG A 13 -22.45 -9.41 -8.37
CA ARG A 13 -23.51 -8.72 -9.13
C ARG A 13 -24.24 -7.69 -8.27
N VAL A 14 -24.60 -8.05 -7.03
CA VAL A 14 -25.24 -7.13 -6.07
C VAL A 14 -24.33 -5.93 -5.79
N MET A 15 -23.02 -6.16 -5.59
CA MET A 15 -22.05 -5.07 -5.45
C MET A 15 -22.00 -4.18 -6.70
N GLY A 16 -22.05 -4.77 -7.90
CA GLY A 16 -22.15 -4.02 -9.16
C GLY A 16 -23.41 -3.15 -9.25
N PHE A 17 -24.58 -3.69 -8.89
CA PHE A 17 -25.84 -2.95 -8.86
C PHE A 17 -25.86 -1.84 -7.80
N LEU A 18 -25.13 -1.99 -6.69
CA LEU A 18 -24.97 -0.94 -5.68
C LEU A 18 -24.08 0.20 -6.19
N VAL A 19 -22.97 -0.11 -6.87
CA VAL A 19 -22.00 0.90 -7.33
C VAL A 19 -22.52 1.65 -8.57
N MET A 20 -23.32 1.01 -9.43
CA MET A 20 -23.84 1.61 -10.67
C MET A 20 -24.62 2.93 -10.48
N PRO A 21 -25.62 3.03 -9.59
CA PRO A 21 -26.36 4.27 -9.37
C PRO A 21 -25.49 5.35 -8.71
N LEU A 22 -24.56 4.98 -7.82
CA LEU A 22 -23.62 5.91 -7.20
C LEU A 22 -22.69 6.55 -8.25
N LEU A 23 -22.11 5.75 -9.14
CA LEU A 23 -21.27 6.27 -10.23
C LEU A 23 -22.10 7.03 -11.29
N GLY A 24 -23.32 6.56 -11.57
CA GLY A 24 -24.25 7.25 -12.44
C GLY A 24 -24.58 8.66 -11.92
N PHE A 25 -24.96 8.77 -10.65
CA PHE A 25 -25.19 10.04 -9.98
C PHE A 25 -23.93 10.92 -9.96
N SER A 26 -22.77 10.34 -9.66
CA SER A 26 -21.47 11.02 -9.70
C SER A 26 -21.19 11.66 -11.06
N ARG A 27 -21.51 10.97 -12.17
CA ARG A 27 -21.37 11.53 -13.53
C ARG A 27 -22.25 12.77 -13.76
N PHE A 28 -23.45 12.80 -13.20
CA PHE A 28 -24.37 13.94 -13.36
C PHE A 28 -24.05 15.08 -12.39
N ALA A 29 -23.58 14.77 -11.18
CA ALA A 29 -23.27 15.75 -10.13
C ALA A 29 -21.88 16.38 -10.26
N ILE A 30 -20.89 15.64 -10.77
CA ILE A 30 -19.52 16.14 -10.93
C ILE A 30 -19.42 16.93 -12.23
N GLN A 31 -19.50 18.24 -12.11
CA GLN A 31 -19.09 19.15 -13.17
C GLN A 31 -17.59 19.44 -13.04
N ALA A 32 -16.86 19.33 -14.15
CA ALA A 32 -15.44 19.66 -14.18
C ALA A 32 -15.24 21.14 -13.85
N ARG A 33 -14.68 21.42 -12.67
CA ARG A 33 -14.44 22.79 -12.19
C ARG A 33 -13.23 23.47 -12.84
N LEU A 34 -12.39 22.73 -13.59
CA LEU A 34 -11.19 23.25 -14.25
C LEU A 34 -11.27 23.07 -15.77
N PRO A 35 -10.77 24.04 -16.56
CA PRO A 35 -10.77 23.96 -18.02
C PRO A 35 -9.91 22.78 -18.52
N PRO A 36 -10.31 22.13 -19.64
CA PRO A 36 -9.66 20.94 -20.16
C PRO A 36 -8.18 21.19 -20.51
N ARG A 37 -7.33 20.27 -20.06
CA ARG A 37 -5.87 20.32 -20.19
C ARG A 37 -5.42 20.02 -21.63
N LYS A 38 -4.41 20.77 -22.11
CA LYS A 38 -3.69 20.51 -23.38
C LYS A 38 -2.26 19.97 -23.21
N THR A 39 -1.80 19.67 -22.00
CA THR A 39 -0.40 19.26 -21.76
C THR A 39 -0.22 17.73 -21.75
N SER A 40 0.92 17.28 -22.30
CA SER A 40 1.30 15.86 -22.47
C SER A 40 1.10 15.00 -21.22
N PHE A 41 0.62 13.77 -21.40
CA PHE A 41 0.39 12.76 -20.36
C PHE A 41 1.66 12.38 -19.59
N PHE A 42 2.85 12.65 -20.15
CA PHE A 42 4.14 12.20 -19.61
C PHE A 42 5.03 13.39 -19.21
N ILE A 43 5.00 13.77 -17.93
CA ILE A 43 5.85 14.83 -17.37
C ILE A 43 7.14 14.20 -16.81
N ALA A 44 8.13 13.95 -17.66
CA ALA A 44 9.42 13.35 -17.24
C ALA A 44 10.14 14.15 -16.13
N HIS A 45 9.87 15.46 -16.02
CA HIS A 45 10.46 16.36 -15.02
C HIS A 45 10.19 15.92 -13.57
N ALA A 46 9.02 15.34 -13.29
CA ALA A 46 8.63 14.91 -11.94
C ALA A 46 9.63 13.96 -11.26
N PHE A 47 10.29 13.10 -12.05
CA PHE A 47 11.24 12.10 -11.52
C PHE A 47 12.63 12.65 -11.24
N LYS A 48 12.93 13.90 -11.63
CA LYS A 48 14.19 14.58 -11.30
C LYS A 48 14.15 15.25 -9.92
N GLU A 49 12.96 15.52 -9.40
CA GLU A 49 12.81 16.13 -8.08
C GLU A 49 13.09 15.13 -6.95
N VAL A 50 14.18 15.35 -6.23
CA VAL A 50 14.60 14.52 -5.10
C VAL A 50 13.51 14.45 -4.02
N ARG A 51 12.78 15.56 -3.82
CA ARG A 51 11.67 15.64 -2.85
C ARG A 51 10.52 14.69 -3.22
N PHE A 52 10.17 14.62 -4.50
CA PHE A 52 9.15 13.70 -4.99
C PHE A 52 9.60 12.25 -4.79
N LEU A 53 10.84 11.93 -5.14
CA LEU A 53 11.38 10.59 -4.96
C LEU A 53 11.42 10.13 -3.50
N MET A 54 11.78 11.02 -2.57
CA MET A 54 11.77 10.71 -1.13
C MET A 54 10.36 10.42 -0.61
N ILE A 55 9.36 11.20 -1.02
CA ILE A 55 7.96 10.98 -0.61
C ILE A 55 7.41 9.69 -1.21
N VAL A 56 7.73 9.40 -2.48
CA VAL A 56 7.36 8.13 -3.14
C VAL A 56 7.99 6.94 -2.41
N ALA A 57 9.29 7.00 -2.10
CA ALA A 57 9.99 5.93 -1.39
C ALA A 57 9.45 5.72 0.04
N ALA A 58 9.18 6.81 0.77
CA ALA A 58 8.58 6.76 2.10
C ALA A 58 7.17 6.17 2.06
N GLY A 59 6.34 6.61 1.10
CA GLY A 59 5.00 6.07 0.86
C GLY A 59 5.04 4.58 0.56
N PHE A 60 5.94 4.14 -0.33
CA PHE A 60 6.10 2.72 -0.66
C PHE A 60 6.46 1.87 0.56
N CYS A 61 7.43 2.31 1.37
CA CYS A 61 7.82 1.62 2.60
C CYS A 61 6.63 1.52 3.58
N CYS A 62 5.87 2.61 3.74
CA CYS A 62 4.68 2.62 4.60
C CYS A 62 3.56 1.71 4.07
N PHE A 63 3.36 1.64 2.75
CA PHE A 63 2.36 0.77 2.13
C PHE A 63 2.67 -0.71 2.39
N ILE A 64 3.92 -1.14 2.17
CA ILE A 64 4.34 -2.51 2.49
C ILE A 64 4.09 -2.83 3.97
N GLY A 65 4.52 -1.93 4.87
CA GLY A 65 4.35 -2.12 6.31
C GLY A 65 2.90 -2.14 6.78
N MET A 66 1.99 -1.43 6.08
CA MET A 66 0.57 -1.38 6.41
C MET A 66 -0.19 -2.64 6.00
N PHE A 67 0.14 -3.26 4.86
CA PHE A 67 -0.60 -4.43 4.38
C PHE A 67 -0.41 -5.65 5.28
N THR A 68 0.79 -5.84 5.84
CA THR A 68 1.09 -6.98 6.72
C THR A 68 0.09 -7.11 7.87
N PRO A 69 -0.06 -6.14 8.80
CA PRO A 69 -1.02 -6.25 9.89
C PRO A 69 -2.48 -6.28 9.40
N LEU A 70 -2.82 -5.57 8.32
CA LEU A 70 -4.19 -5.52 7.81
C LEU A 70 -4.72 -6.92 7.43
N PHE A 71 -3.89 -7.74 6.78
CA PHE A 71 -4.26 -9.12 6.44
C PHE A 71 -4.06 -10.11 7.59
N PHE A 72 -3.13 -9.85 8.51
CA PHE A 72 -2.80 -10.78 9.57
C PHE A 72 -3.70 -10.65 10.82
N ILE A 73 -4.38 -9.53 11.03
CA ILE A 73 -5.29 -9.31 12.18
C ILE A 73 -6.32 -10.44 12.36
N PRO A 74 -7.07 -10.88 11.33
CA PRO A 74 -8.09 -11.93 11.50
C PRO A 74 -7.45 -13.28 11.80
N SER A 75 -6.41 -13.63 11.05
CA SER A 75 -5.66 -14.87 11.24
C SER A 75 -5.04 -14.95 12.63
N TYR A 76 -4.58 -13.82 13.16
CA TYR A 76 -4.04 -13.71 14.52
C TYR A 76 -5.14 -13.77 15.59
N ALA A 77 -6.31 -13.20 15.36
CA ALA A 77 -7.44 -13.33 16.28
C ALA A 77 -7.91 -14.79 16.37
N VAL A 78 -8.02 -15.48 15.23
CA VAL A 78 -8.42 -16.90 15.18
C VAL A 78 -7.39 -17.80 15.86
N SER A 79 -6.08 -17.55 15.68
CA SER A 79 -5.04 -18.34 16.36
C SER A 79 -5.04 -18.19 17.89
N ARG A 80 -5.64 -17.12 18.40
CA ARG A 80 -5.88 -16.89 19.84
C ARG A 80 -7.18 -17.52 20.36
N GLY A 81 -7.92 -18.25 19.53
CA GLY A 81 -9.16 -18.90 19.91
C GLY A 81 -10.39 -17.98 19.89
N ILE A 82 -10.29 -16.82 19.23
CA ILE A 82 -11.43 -15.92 19.00
C ILE A 82 -12.26 -16.44 17.82
N ASP A 83 -13.58 -16.34 17.92
CA ASP A 83 -14.52 -16.77 16.89
C ASP A 83 -14.22 -16.12 15.53
N ALA A 84 -14.28 -16.90 14.45
CA ALA A 84 -13.99 -16.45 13.09
C ALA A 84 -14.94 -15.33 12.63
N THR A 85 -16.19 -15.32 13.12
CA THR A 85 -17.14 -14.24 12.86
C THR A 85 -16.71 -12.95 13.53
N PHE A 86 -16.19 -13.02 14.77
CA PHE A 86 -15.67 -11.84 15.45
C PHE A 86 -14.37 -11.33 14.81
N ALA A 87 -13.52 -12.24 14.33
CA ALA A 87 -12.30 -11.88 13.62
C ALA A 87 -12.57 -11.09 12.33
N SER A 88 -13.66 -11.37 11.60
CA SER A 88 -14.05 -10.58 10.43
C SER A 88 -14.65 -9.22 10.82
N TYR A 89 -15.35 -9.13 11.96
CA TYR A 89 -15.80 -7.85 12.52
C TYR A 89 -14.65 -6.92 12.90
N LEU A 90 -13.47 -7.43 13.28
CA LEU A 90 -12.29 -6.59 13.51
C LEU A 90 -11.90 -5.81 12.24
N LEU A 91 -12.01 -6.40 11.05
CA LEU A 91 -11.80 -5.65 9.80
C LEU A 91 -12.85 -4.57 9.59
N ALA A 92 -14.11 -4.85 9.92
CA ALA A 92 -15.16 -3.84 9.84
C ALA A 92 -14.85 -2.66 10.77
N ILE A 93 -14.35 -2.93 11.98
CA ILE A 93 -13.93 -1.91 12.94
C ILE A 93 -12.73 -1.11 12.41
N VAL A 94 -11.72 -1.77 11.82
CA VAL A 94 -10.58 -1.08 11.18
C VAL A 94 -11.10 -0.10 10.12
N ASN A 95 -11.97 -0.54 9.22
CA ASN A 95 -12.51 0.32 8.15
C ASN A 95 -13.38 1.47 8.69
N ALA A 96 -14.13 1.25 9.76
CA ALA A 96 -14.88 2.31 10.43
C ALA A 96 -13.95 3.36 11.06
N ALA A 97 -12.89 2.90 11.74
CA ALA A 97 -11.86 3.78 12.30
C ALA A 97 -11.08 4.55 11.22
N SER A 98 -10.85 3.93 10.06
CA SER A 98 -10.22 4.55 8.90
C SER A 98 -10.96 5.79 8.40
N THR A 99 -12.30 5.85 8.49
CA THR A 99 -13.06 7.06 8.15
C THR A 99 -12.62 8.25 9.01
N PHE A 100 -12.44 8.05 10.31
CA PHE A 100 -11.96 9.11 11.21
C PHE A 100 -10.49 9.45 10.96
N GLY A 101 -9.68 8.45 10.57
CA GLY A 101 -8.29 8.61 10.14
C GLY A 101 -8.12 9.45 8.86
N ARG A 102 -9.17 9.65 8.06
CA ARG A 102 -9.14 10.59 6.92
C ARG A 102 -9.46 12.02 7.33
N ILE A 103 -10.43 12.18 8.22
CA ILE A 103 -11.01 13.48 8.55
C ILE A 103 -10.13 14.24 9.53
N ILE A 104 -9.80 13.62 10.66
CA ILE A 104 -9.08 14.30 11.75
C ILE A 104 -7.69 14.76 11.30
N PRO A 105 -6.85 13.88 10.70
CA PRO A 105 -5.53 14.28 10.24
C PRO A 105 -5.56 15.22 9.05
N GLY A 106 -6.61 15.16 8.22
CA GLY A 106 -6.82 16.11 7.13
C GLY A 106 -6.95 17.54 7.65
N VAL A 107 -7.83 17.74 8.64
CA VAL A 107 -8.01 19.05 9.30
C VAL A 107 -6.74 19.47 10.04
N LEU A 108 -6.04 18.52 10.67
CA LEU A 108 -4.81 18.82 11.40
C LEU A 108 -3.63 19.16 10.46
N ALA A 109 -3.58 18.53 9.28
CA ALA A 109 -2.56 18.79 8.26
C ALA A 109 -2.61 20.21 7.72
N ASP A 110 -3.79 20.84 7.70
CA ASP A 110 -3.95 22.23 7.30
C ASP A 110 -3.32 23.21 8.30
N ARG A 111 -3.16 22.82 9.58
CA ARG A 111 -2.57 23.66 10.63
C ARG A 111 -1.10 23.33 10.93
N PHE A 112 -0.72 22.06 10.93
CA PHE A 112 0.63 21.60 11.32
C PHE A 112 1.56 21.31 10.13
N GLY A 113 1.04 21.39 8.90
CA GLY A 113 1.78 21.09 7.68
C GLY A 113 1.63 19.63 7.26
N LYS A 114 1.35 19.42 5.98
CA LYS A 114 0.99 18.11 5.41
C LYS A 114 2.13 17.08 5.49
N LEU A 115 3.38 17.52 5.31
CA LEU A 115 4.57 16.63 5.40
C LEU A 115 4.86 16.19 6.84
N ASN A 116 4.70 17.09 7.82
CA ASN A 116 4.89 16.74 9.22
C ASN A 116 3.83 15.75 9.69
N MET A 117 2.57 15.96 9.30
CA MET A 117 1.49 15.03 9.64
C MET A 117 1.69 13.66 9.00
N PHE A 118 2.20 13.61 7.76
CA PHE A 118 2.55 12.36 7.09
C PHE A 118 3.67 11.60 7.83
N ALA A 119 4.74 12.28 8.24
CA ALA A 119 5.84 11.66 8.98
C ALA A 119 5.39 11.13 10.36
N ILE A 120 4.59 11.91 11.09
CA ILE A 120 4.05 11.51 12.40
C ILE A 120 3.12 10.31 12.25
N GLY A 121 2.22 10.32 11.26
CA GLY A 121 1.33 9.20 10.98
C GLY A 121 2.09 7.92 10.57
N GLY A 122 3.17 8.07 9.80
CA GLY A 122 4.07 6.98 9.44
C GLY A 122 4.73 6.33 10.67
N LEU A 123 5.32 7.15 11.54
CA LEU A 123 5.95 6.68 12.77
C LEU A 123 4.96 6.01 13.71
N PHE A 124 3.79 6.62 13.90
CA PHE A 124 2.74 6.09 14.78
C PHE A 124 2.23 4.73 14.27
N THR A 125 2.04 4.59 12.96
CA THR A 125 1.63 3.31 12.35
C THR A 125 2.70 2.24 12.49
N GLY A 126 3.98 2.61 12.34
CA GLY A 126 5.10 1.70 12.55
C GLY A 126 5.16 1.17 13.99
N VAL A 127 5.02 2.06 14.98
CA VAL A 127 4.98 1.68 16.40
C VAL A 127 3.78 0.77 16.69
N ILE A 128 2.59 1.14 16.22
CA ILE A 128 1.39 0.30 16.38
C ILE A 128 1.62 -1.07 15.75
N GLY A 129 2.14 -1.14 14.52
CA GLY A 129 2.42 -2.41 13.84
C GLY A 129 3.34 -3.35 14.64
N LEU A 130 4.34 -2.81 15.35
CA LEU A 130 5.21 -3.59 16.23
C LEU A 130 4.48 -4.09 17.50
N CYS A 131 3.49 -3.35 17.99
CA CYS A 131 2.70 -3.71 19.16
C CYS A 131 1.68 -4.85 18.91
N MET A 132 1.57 -5.37 17.69
CA MET A 132 0.62 -6.46 17.36
C MET A 132 0.84 -7.71 18.23
N ASN A 133 2.09 -8.05 18.57
CA ASN A 133 2.39 -9.23 19.39
C ASN A 133 1.95 -9.10 20.87
N THR A 134 1.71 -7.87 21.35
CA THR A 134 1.30 -7.61 22.74
C THR A 134 -0.20 -7.75 22.94
N ALA A 135 -1.00 -7.68 21.88
CA ALA A 135 -2.46 -7.77 21.95
C ALA A 135 -2.92 -9.22 22.09
N THR A 136 -3.07 -9.73 23.32
CA THR A 136 -3.44 -11.13 23.58
C THR A 136 -4.92 -11.33 23.90
N SER A 137 -5.62 -10.26 24.27
CA SER A 137 -7.03 -10.27 24.69
C SER A 137 -7.95 -9.69 23.60
N THR A 138 -9.21 -10.14 23.56
CA THR A 138 -10.23 -9.62 22.64
C THR A 138 -10.37 -8.10 22.71
N ALA A 139 -10.38 -7.53 23.92
CA ALA A 139 -10.46 -6.08 24.11
C ALA A 139 -9.22 -5.35 23.55
N SER A 140 -8.02 -5.93 23.75
CA SER A 140 -6.78 -5.35 23.22
C SER A 140 -6.73 -5.39 21.69
N LEU A 141 -7.30 -6.42 21.05
CA LEU A 141 -7.39 -6.52 19.59
C LEU A 141 -8.36 -5.49 19.01
N VAL A 142 -9.48 -5.21 19.70
CA VAL A 142 -10.40 -4.14 19.28
C VAL A 142 -9.73 -2.78 19.35
N VAL A 143 -9.04 -2.46 20.45
CA VAL A 143 -8.31 -1.19 20.60
C VAL A 143 -7.20 -1.08 19.56
N TYR A 144 -6.46 -2.18 19.33
CA TYR A 144 -5.45 -2.26 18.27
C TYR A 144 -6.04 -1.99 16.90
N SER A 145 -7.17 -2.62 16.54
CA SER A 145 -7.87 -2.41 15.27
C SER A 145 -8.32 -0.96 15.08
N ILE A 146 -8.79 -0.29 16.13
CA ILE A 146 -9.19 1.12 16.07
C ILE A 146 -7.95 2.01 15.85
N ALA A 147 -6.91 1.83 16.66
CA ALA A 147 -5.68 2.62 16.56
C ALA A 147 -4.98 2.41 15.21
N PHE A 148 -4.91 1.17 14.75
CA PHE A 148 -4.34 0.81 13.46
C PHE A 148 -5.17 1.37 12.30
N GLY A 149 -6.50 1.26 12.33
CA GLY A 149 -7.38 1.81 11.29
C GLY A 149 -7.26 3.33 11.18
N PHE A 150 -7.20 4.04 12.30
CA PHE A 150 -6.99 5.48 12.34
C PHE A 150 -5.62 5.90 11.79
N SER A 151 -4.56 5.25 12.26
CA SER A 151 -3.18 5.61 11.91
C SER A 151 -2.84 5.26 10.46
N SER A 152 -3.28 4.11 9.99
CA SER A 152 -3.00 3.64 8.63
C SER A 152 -3.67 4.51 7.56
N ASP A 153 -4.89 4.99 7.81
CA ASP A 153 -5.57 5.88 6.85
C ASP A 153 -5.03 7.31 6.87
N THR A 154 -4.45 7.74 8.00
CA THR A 154 -3.66 8.98 8.08
C THR A 154 -2.53 8.98 7.04
N ILE A 155 -1.91 7.82 6.78
CA ILE A 155 -0.85 7.67 5.78
C ILE A 155 -1.41 7.77 4.36
N ILE A 156 -2.53 7.11 4.05
CA ILE A 156 -3.11 7.12 2.70
C ILE A 156 -3.58 8.54 2.33
N SER A 157 -4.29 9.20 3.24
CA SER A 157 -4.72 10.59 3.07
C SER A 157 -3.52 11.55 3.05
N GLY A 158 -2.58 11.35 3.98
CA GLY A 158 -1.36 12.15 4.09
C GLY A 158 -0.42 12.02 2.89
N ALA A 159 -0.31 10.84 2.27
CA ALA A 159 0.46 10.64 1.05
C ALA A 159 -0.10 11.46 -0.11
N SER A 160 -1.43 11.44 -0.27
CA SER A 160 -2.14 12.25 -1.27
C SER A 160 -1.91 13.75 -1.04
N ALA A 161 -1.95 14.17 0.23
CA ALA A 161 -1.67 15.55 0.62
C ALA A 161 -0.18 15.94 0.41
N ALA A 162 0.76 15.03 0.67
CA ALA A 162 2.19 15.25 0.45
C ALA A 162 2.50 15.40 -1.05
N PHE A 163 1.85 14.60 -1.91
CA PHE A 163 1.99 14.75 -3.36
C PHE A 163 1.48 16.10 -3.87
N SER A 164 0.47 16.69 -3.22
CA SER A 164 -0.02 18.03 -3.59
C SER A 164 1.00 19.15 -3.39
N ILE A 165 2.01 18.96 -2.54
CA ILE A 165 3.08 19.94 -2.32
C ILE A 165 4.15 19.86 -3.44
N CYS A 166 4.30 18.70 -4.07
CA CYS A 166 5.27 18.50 -5.14
C CYS A 166 4.74 18.85 -6.53
N THR A 167 3.46 19.23 -6.66
CA THR A 167 2.87 19.60 -7.93
C THR A 167 2.79 21.11 -8.07
N ASP A 168 3.51 21.68 -9.05
CA ASP A 168 3.43 23.11 -9.41
C ASP A 168 2.05 23.51 -9.94
N ASP A 169 1.25 22.52 -10.38
CA ASP A 169 -0.05 22.72 -11.00
C ASP A 169 -1.05 21.66 -10.47
N PRO A 170 -2.19 22.06 -9.85
CA PRO A 170 -3.17 21.12 -9.30
C PRO A 170 -3.80 20.20 -10.36
N ARG A 171 -3.68 20.57 -11.65
CA ARG A 171 -4.10 19.77 -12.82
C ARG A 171 -3.24 18.53 -13.05
N ASN A 172 -2.07 18.44 -12.42
CA ASN A 172 -1.13 17.33 -12.55
C ASN A 172 -1.21 16.33 -11.39
N LEU A 173 -2.01 16.61 -10.34
CA LEU A 173 -2.08 15.80 -9.13
C LEU A 173 -2.34 14.31 -9.42
N GLY A 174 -3.35 14.03 -10.26
CA GLY A 174 -3.70 12.65 -10.64
C GLY A 174 -2.59 11.92 -11.40
N THR A 175 -1.86 12.63 -12.27
CA THR A 175 -0.71 12.06 -13.01
C THR A 175 0.47 11.81 -12.08
N TYR A 176 0.71 12.65 -11.08
CA TYR A 176 1.78 12.47 -10.09
C TYR A 176 1.45 11.34 -9.10
N MET A 177 0.20 11.25 -8.64
CA MET A 177 -0.25 10.12 -7.80
C MET A 177 -0.16 8.79 -8.56
N GLY A 178 -0.65 8.74 -9.80
CA GLY A 178 -0.55 7.54 -10.64
C GLY A 178 0.90 7.13 -10.91
N ARG A 179 1.78 8.08 -11.23
CA ARG A 179 3.20 7.81 -11.49
C ARG A 179 4.01 7.50 -10.23
N GLY A 180 3.64 8.04 -9.07
CA GLY A 180 4.24 7.68 -7.78
C GLY A 180 3.97 6.22 -7.42
N VAL A 181 2.72 5.77 -7.60
CA VAL A 181 2.34 4.37 -7.36
C VAL A 181 3.01 3.42 -8.36
N THR A 182 2.99 3.74 -9.66
CA THR A 182 3.65 2.90 -10.69
C THR A 182 5.18 2.92 -10.61
N GLY A 183 5.78 4.09 -10.33
CA GLY A 183 7.24 4.26 -10.28
C GLY A 183 7.90 3.56 -9.08
N SER A 184 7.16 3.37 -7.98
CA SER A 184 7.64 2.62 -6.82
C SER A 184 7.92 1.15 -7.13
N GLY A 185 7.14 0.54 -8.04
CA GLY A 185 7.36 -0.85 -8.47
C GLY A 185 8.61 -1.03 -9.34
N VAL A 186 8.90 -0.06 -10.22
CA VAL A 186 10.01 -0.18 -11.18
C VAL A 186 11.37 0.12 -10.53
N ARG A 187 11.46 1.12 -9.64
CA ARG A 187 12.75 1.47 -9.01
C ARG A 187 13.18 0.52 -7.89
N VAL A 188 12.28 -0.25 -7.30
CA VAL A 188 12.65 -1.26 -6.29
C VAL A 188 13.33 -2.44 -6.97
N LEU A 189 12.89 -2.81 -8.18
CA LEU A 189 13.58 -3.81 -9.00
C LEU A 189 14.96 -3.30 -9.46
N ASP A 190 15.05 -2.01 -9.82
CA ASP A 190 16.34 -1.41 -10.21
C ASP A 190 17.29 -1.23 -9.02
N THR A 191 16.81 -0.82 -7.85
CA THR A 191 17.67 -0.64 -6.66
C THR A 191 18.14 -1.98 -6.09
N HIS A 192 17.33 -3.05 -6.18
CA HIS A 192 17.78 -4.39 -5.86
C HIS A 192 18.79 -4.92 -6.90
N SER A 193 18.57 -4.67 -8.20
CA SER A 193 19.52 -5.00 -9.27
C SER A 193 20.86 -4.28 -9.09
N GLU A 194 20.85 -2.97 -8.85
CA GLU A 194 22.06 -2.15 -8.68
C GLU A 194 22.83 -2.49 -7.40
N ARG A 195 22.12 -2.85 -6.31
CA ARG A 195 22.78 -3.34 -5.07
C ARG A 195 23.38 -4.72 -5.24
N LEU A 196 22.72 -5.63 -5.97
CA LEU A 196 23.27 -6.93 -6.31
C LEU A 196 24.48 -6.79 -7.26
N TRP A 197 24.43 -5.86 -8.22
CA TRP A 197 25.56 -5.52 -9.09
C TRP A 197 26.72 -4.89 -8.34
N ALA A 198 26.47 -4.01 -7.37
CA ALA A 198 27.51 -3.39 -6.55
C ALA A 198 28.18 -4.40 -5.61
N VAL A 199 27.41 -5.35 -5.04
CA VAL A 199 27.95 -6.46 -4.23
C VAL A 199 28.77 -7.43 -5.11
N CYS A 200 28.32 -7.75 -6.32
CA CYS A 200 29.10 -8.55 -7.27
C CYS A 200 30.40 -7.87 -7.71
N LYS A 201 30.40 -6.54 -7.86
CA LYS A 201 31.59 -5.76 -8.25
C LYS A 201 32.58 -5.56 -7.09
N TYR A 202 32.09 -5.58 -5.85
CA TYR A 202 32.95 -5.51 -4.66
C TYR A 202 33.60 -6.86 -4.33
N ASN A 203 32.95 -7.98 -4.69
CA ASN A 203 33.44 -9.33 -4.43
C ASN A 203 34.26 -9.94 -5.58
N SER A 204 34.53 -9.19 -6.66
CA SER A 204 35.42 -9.63 -7.74
C SER A 204 36.90 -9.47 -7.35
N GLN A 205 37.37 -10.33 -6.44
CA GLN A 205 38.75 -10.83 -6.44
C GLN A 205 38.84 -12.15 -7.23
N PRO A 206 39.98 -12.45 -7.87
CA PRO A 206 40.04 -13.41 -8.97
C PRO A 206 40.08 -14.84 -8.44
N CYS A 207 39.03 -15.61 -8.66
CA CYS A 207 39.06 -17.07 -8.46
C CYS A 207 38.37 -17.77 -9.64
N HIS A 208 39.16 -17.91 -10.71
CA HIS A 208 38.85 -18.57 -11.98
C HIS A 208 38.65 -20.12 -11.86
N SER A 209 38.38 -20.65 -10.67
CA SER A 209 38.32 -22.11 -10.43
C SER A 209 37.03 -22.62 -9.81
N ARG A 210 36.05 -21.76 -9.49
CA ARG A 210 34.79 -22.17 -8.83
C ARG A 210 33.52 -22.07 -9.70
N TRP A 211 33.69 -21.96 -11.03
CA TRP A 211 32.58 -21.84 -11.98
C TRP A 211 32.17 -23.15 -12.66
N GLN A 212 32.89 -24.25 -12.45
CA GLN A 212 32.51 -25.55 -13.04
C GLN A 212 31.50 -26.34 -12.20
N SER A 213 31.33 -26.06 -10.91
CA SER A 213 30.38 -26.79 -10.05
C SER A 213 28.98 -26.18 -9.97
N VAL A 214 28.75 -24.97 -10.52
CA VAL A 214 27.43 -24.30 -10.49
C VAL A 214 26.60 -24.64 -11.73
N GLY A 215 27.23 -25.09 -12.82
CA GLY A 215 26.54 -25.53 -14.05
C GLY A 215 25.69 -26.79 -13.91
N GLN A 216 25.80 -27.53 -12.80
CA GLN A 216 24.94 -28.68 -12.51
C GLN A 216 23.75 -28.37 -11.59
N VAL A 217 23.71 -27.20 -10.95
CA VAL A 217 22.58 -26.83 -10.06
C VAL A 217 21.47 -26.13 -10.86
N GLY A 218 21.80 -25.54 -12.01
CA GLY A 218 20.83 -24.87 -12.88
C GLY A 218 19.78 -25.79 -13.51
N THR A 219 20.08 -27.07 -13.72
CA THR A 219 19.14 -28.01 -14.34
C THR A 219 18.15 -28.64 -13.36
N ASN A 220 18.39 -28.53 -12.05
CA ASN A 220 17.50 -29.12 -11.04
C ASN A 220 16.47 -28.12 -10.51
N MET A 221 16.57 -26.83 -10.87
CA MET A 221 15.62 -25.80 -10.45
C MET A 221 14.47 -25.60 -11.44
N GLU A 222 14.62 -26.03 -12.71
CA GLU A 222 13.52 -26.03 -13.68
C GLU A 222 12.45 -27.11 -13.38
N GLN A 223 12.74 -28.12 -12.55
CA GLN A 223 11.75 -29.12 -12.14
C GLN A 223 10.90 -28.70 -10.92
N GLU A 224 11.32 -27.70 -10.13
CA GLU A 224 10.56 -27.26 -8.95
C GLU A 224 9.52 -26.16 -9.27
N ILE A 225 9.60 -25.55 -10.45
CA ILE A 225 8.70 -24.47 -10.88
C ILE A 225 7.34 -24.99 -11.39
N ASP A 226 7.24 -26.27 -11.80
CA ASP A 226 5.95 -26.88 -12.20
C ASP A 226 5.13 -27.43 -11.02
N VAL A 227 5.66 -27.43 -9.79
CA VAL A 227 4.99 -27.99 -8.59
C VAL A 227 4.27 -26.92 -7.75
N VAL A 228 4.55 -25.64 -7.98
CA VAL A 228 3.90 -24.53 -7.25
C VAL A 228 3.06 -23.72 -8.23
N GLY A 229 1.94 -24.32 -8.64
CA GLY A 229 0.91 -23.66 -9.44
C GLY A 229 0.24 -22.51 -8.69
N TRP A 230 0.46 -21.30 -9.20
CA TRP A 230 -0.44 -20.16 -9.17
C TRP A 230 -0.35 -19.43 -10.51
#